data_AF-A0A3C1RBS5-F1
#
_entry.id   AF-A0A3C1RBS5-F1
#
_cell.length_a   1.000
_cell.length_b   1.000
_cell.length_c   1.000
_cell.angle_alpha   90.00
_cell.angle_beta   90.00
_cell.angle_gamma   90.00
#
_symmetry.space_group_name_H-M   'P 1'
#
loop_
_entity.id
_entity.type
_entity.pdbx_description
1 polymer ?
#
loop_
_entity_poly.entity_id
_entity_poly.type
_entity_poly.pdbx_seq_one_letter_code
_entity_poly.pdbx_strand_id
1 'polypeptide(L)'
;MYAITKKIQIVNKAIIPKDTFINNEISPFAELKFICCNCSHENPVKITPYESGFPVFQLYHENKILSVEELLKNSMVKETQKNILHAGEFTVHNLPTLYFGTDCESCAAKYIVIFSYGEKQPGLELLSVSGVWEYAEA
;
A
#
# COMPACT_ATOMS: atom_id res chain seq x y z
N MET A 1 9.72 2.29 7.65
CA MET A 1 8.98 1.22 6.95
C MET A 1 9.22 -0.09 7.64
N TYR A 2 8.19 -0.91 7.85
CA TYR A 2 8.31 -2.20 8.52
C TYR A 2 7.19 -3.17 8.09
N ALA A 3 7.40 -4.47 8.30
CA ALA A 3 6.35 -5.47 8.12
C ALA A 3 5.41 -5.44 9.33
N ILE A 4 4.11 -5.60 9.10
CA ILE A 4 3.11 -5.68 10.17
C ILE A 4 2.97 -7.16 10.51
N THR A 5 3.17 -7.53 11.78
CA THR A 5 3.16 -8.95 12.21
C THR A 5 2.03 -9.29 13.17
N LYS A 6 1.34 -8.27 13.70
CA LYS A 6 0.21 -8.43 14.62
C LYS A 6 -1.10 -8.19 13.90
N LYS A 7 -2.18 -8.70 14.49
CA LYS A 7 -3.54 -8.38 14.05
C LYS A 7 -3.81 -6.89 14.20
N ILE A 8 -4.44 -6.29 13.19
CA ILE A 8 -4.76 -4.87 13.17
C ILE A 8 -6.22 -4.63 12.78
N GLN A 9 -6.72 -3.45 13.09
CA GLN A 9 -8.00 -2.93 12.61
C GLN A 9 -7.77 -1.62 11.86
N ILE A 10 -8.39 -1.49 10.69
CA ILE A 10 -8.36 -0.27 9.89
C ILE A 10 -9.27 0.78 10.53
N VAL A 11 -8.75 1.99 10.75
CA VAL A 11 -9.46 3.08 11.42
C VAL A 11 -9.91 4.13 10.40
N ASN A 12 -8.96 4.85 9.80
CA ASN A 12 -9.24 5.98 8.90
C ASN A 12 -8.41 5.88 7.63
N LYS A 13 -8.99 6.26 6.48
CA LYS A 13 -8.21 6.44 5.24
C LYS A 13 -7.59 7.85 5.23
N ALA A 14 -6.27 7.91 5.11
CA ALA A 14 -5.54 9.17 4.99
C ALA A 14 -5.71 9.79 3.60
N ILE A 15 -5.59 11.11 3.54
CA ILE A 15 -5.60 11.86 2.27
C ILE A 15 -4.22 11.73 1.63
N ILE A 16 -4.19 11.33 0.35
CA ILE A 16 -3.00 11.30 -0.49
C ILE A 16 -3.19 12.29 -1.65
N PRO A 17 -2.35 13.33 -1.79
CA PRO A 17 -2.50 14.31 -2.88
C PRO A 17 -2.24 13.73 -4.27
N LYS A 18 -1.39 12.70 -4.34
CA LYS A 18 -1.02 11.99 -5.57
C LYS A 18 -0.79 10.53 -5.24
N ASP A 19 -1.41 9.66 -6.04
CA ASP A 19 -1.40 8.21 -5.83
C ASP A 19 -0.72 7.44 -6.96
N THR A 20 -0.45 8.07 -8.09
CA THR A 20 0.05 7.42 -9.29
C THR A 20 1.33 8.07 -9.78
N PHE A 21 2.33 7.26 -10.10
CA PHE A 21 3.64 7.67 -10.59
C PHE A 21 4.02 6.79 -11.78
N ILE A 22 4.63 7.39 -12.80
CA ILE A 22 5.03 6.67 -14.02
C ILE A 22 6.48 6.94 -14.40
N ASN A 23 7.16 5.92 -14.95
CA ASN A 23 8.48 6.05 -15.57
C ASN A 23 9.48 6.87 -14.71
N ASN A 24 9.90 8.03 -15.20
CA ASN A 24 10.90 8.89 -14.56
C ASN A 24 10.49 9.39 -13.17
N GLU A 25 9.21 9.37 -12.83
CA GLU A 25 8.72 9.75 -11.48
C GLU A 25 9.02 8.69 -10.42
N ILE A 26 9.47 7.51 -10.86
CA ILE A 26 9.77 6.36 -10.03
C ILE A 26 11.30 6.21 -9.85
N SER A 27 12.12 6.94 -10.61
CA SER A 27 13.58 6.84 -10.58
C SER A 27 14.24 8.07 -9.93
N PRO A 28 15.06 7.91 -8.86
CA PRO A 28 15.42 6.65 -8.19
C PRO A 28 14.36 6.13 -7.20
N PHE A 29 13.38 6.95 -6.83
CA PHE A 29 12.24 6.58 -5.98
C PHE A 29 11.04 7.47 -6.30
N ALA A 30 9.83 7.00 -6.00
CA ALA A 30 8.62 7.82 -6.01
C ALA A 30 8.41 8.47 -4.64
N GLU A 31 8.20 9.79 -4.60
CA GLU A 31 7.87 10.51 -3.37
C GLU A 31 6.35 10.57 -3.17
N LEU A 32 5.85 9.77 -2.22
CA LEU A 32 4.47 9.79 -1.75
C LEU A 32 4.37 10.74 -0.55
N LYS A 33 3.26 11.48 -0.48
CA LYS A 33 2.89 12.27 0.70
C LYS A 33 1.51 11.86 1.18
N PHE A 34 1.33 11.74 2.50
CA PHE A 34 0.02 11.52 3.08
C PHE A 34 -0.23 12.44 4.28
N ILE A 35 -1.47 12.87 4.45
CA ILE A 35 -1.89 13.74 5.55
C ILE A 35 -2.36 12.86 6.71
N CYS A 36 -1.72 12.99 7.86
CA CYS A 36 -2.10 12.26 9.07
C CYS A 36 -3.52 12.63 9.52
N CYS A 37 -4.36 11.61 9.74
CA CYS A 37 -5.74 11.77 10.21
C CYS A 37 -5.86 12.40 11.61
N ASN A 38 -4.83 12.26 12.45
CA ASN A 38 -4.87 12.68 13.85
C ASN A 38 -4.31 14.09 14.08
N CYS A 39 -3.23 14.47 13.38
CA CYS A 39 -2.53 15.74 13.60
C CYS A 39 -2.42 16.62 12.34
N SER A 40 -2.96 16.19 11.20
CA SER A 40 -2.89 16.90 9.91
C SER A 40 -1.47 17.15 9.39
N HIS A 41 -0.45 16.54 10.01
CA HIS A 41 0.92 16.61 9.53
C HIS A 41 1.05 15.90 8.17
N GLU A 42 1.78 16.51 7.24
CA GLU A 42 2.14 15.90 5.96
C GLU A 42 3.37 15.01 6.15
N ASN A 43 3.22 13.71 5.90
CA ASN A 43 4.28 12.72 6.07
C ASN A 43 4.84 12.33 4.70
N PRO A 44 6.12 12.61 4.42
CA PRO A 44 6.78 12.15 3.20
C PRO A 44 7.19 10.68 3.32
N VAL A 45 7.04 9.92 2.25
CA VAL A 45 7.42 8.51 2.15
C VAL A 45 8.04 8.25 0.79
N LYS A 46 9.21 7.61 0.78
CA LYS A 46 9.91 7.28 -0.47
C LYS A 46 9.68 5.82 -0.83
N ILE A 47 9.06 5.55 -1.96
CA ILE A 47 8.86 4.18 -2.44
C ILE A 47 9.90 3.92 -3.53
N THR A 48 10.91 3.10 -3.17
CA THR A 48 11.94 2.64 -4.10
C THR A 48 11.50 1.30 -4.71
N PRO A 49 11.40 1.19 -6.04
CA PRO A 49 11.12 -0.08 -6.72
C PRO A 49 11.98 -1.23 -6.24
N TYR A 50 11.37 -2.40 -6.08
CA TYR A 50 12.04 -3.65 -5.69
C TYR A 50 12.73 -3.66 -4.31
N GLU A 51 12.78 -2.52 -3.60
CA GLU A 51 13.35 -2.41 -2.24
C GLU A 51 12.29 -2.12 -1.19
N SER A 52 11.27 -1.32 -1.55
CA SER A 52 10.22 -0.93 -0.63
C SER A 52 9.09 -1.95 -0.57
N GLY A 53 8.66 -2.27 0.64
CA GLY A 53 7.45 -3.05 0.89
C GLY A 53 7.63 -4.56 0.98
N PHE A 54 6.55 -5.21 1.36
CA PHE A 54 6.41 -6.64 1.56
C PHE A 54 5.21 -7.13 0.74
N PRO A 55 5.20 -8.38 0.25
CA PRO A 55 4.07 -8.93 -0.48
C PRO A 55 2.74 -8.81 0.29
N VAL A 56 1.70 -8.28 -0.37
CA VAL A 56 0.39 -8.09 0.25
C VAL A 56 -0.24 -9.38 0.76
N PHE A 57 0.14 -10.53 0.19
CA PHE A 57 -0.33 -11.84 0.65
C PHE A 57 -0.06 -12.08 2.13
N GLN A 58 1.03 -11.51 2.67
CA GLN A 58 1.36 -11.69 4.09
C GLN A 58 0.30 -11.09 5.02
N LEU A 59 -0.46 -10.08 4.58
CA LEU A 59 -1.51 -9.45 5.40
C LEU A 59 -2.71 -10.36 5.63
N TYR A 60 -3.11 -11.12 4.61
CA TYR A 60 -4.31 -11.96 4.69
C TYR A 60 -4.01 -13.45 4.80
N HIS A 61 -2.74 -13.84 4.74
CA HIS A 61 -2.34 -15.23 4.91
C HIS A 61 -2.85 -15.76 6.25
N GLU A 62 -3.66 -16.82 6.19
CA GLU A 62 -4.32 -17.45 7.35
C GLU A 62 -5.15 -16.46 8.21
N ASN A 63 -5.57 -15.32 7.65
CA ASN A 63 -6.33 -14.27 8.35
C ASN A 63 -5.67 -13.78 9.65
N LYS A 64 -4.33 -13.78 9.72
CA LYS A 64 -3.58 -13.42 10.93
C LYS A 64 -3.46 -11.92 11.19
N ILE A 65 -3.35 -11.10 10.15
CA ILE A 65 -3.16 -9.64 10.28
C ILE A 65 -4.44 -8.89 9.92
N LEU A 66 -4.97 -9.13 8.72
CA LEU A 66 -6.26 -8.63 8.23
C LEU A 66 -7.03 -9.78 7.58
N SER A 67 -8.36 -9.71 7.58
CA SER A 67 -9.17 -10.59 6.75
C SER A 67 -9.21 -10.10 5.29
N VAL A 68 -9.40 -11.03 4.35
CA VAL A 68 -9.66 -10.67 2.93
C VAL A 68 -10.88 -9.77 2.80
N GLU A 69 -11.92 -10.02 3.59
CA GLU A 69 -13.15 -9.22 3.63
C GLU A 69 -12.87 -7.77 4.00
N GLU A 70 -12.01 -7.52 5.00
CA GLU A 70 -11.59 -6.17 5.37
C GLU A 70 -10.79 -5.48 4.27
N LEU A 71 -9.87 -6.19 3.62
CA LEU A 71 -9.08 -5.66 2.51
C LEU A 71 -9.97 -5.22 1.34
N LEU A 72 -10.95 -6.03 0.97
CA LEU A 72 -11.89 -5.74 -0.11
C LEU A 72 -12.87 -4.63 0.28
N LYS A 73 -13.45 -4.70 1.49
CA LYS A 73 -14.41 -3.70 1.99
C LYS A 73 -13.79 -2.31 2.05
N ASN A 74 -12.53 -2.19 2.45
CA ASN A 74 -11.81 -0.92 2.51
C ASN A 74 -11.20 -0.50 1.15
N SER A 75 -11.45 -1.27 0.09
CA SER A 75 -10.89 -1.05 -1.25
C SER A 75 -9.35 -0.95 -1.23
N MET A 76 -8.71 -1.72 -0.35
CA MET A 76 -7.24 -1.74 -0.23
C MET A 76 -6.62 -2.52 -1.39
N VAL A 77 -7.32 -3.54 -1.87
CA VAL A 77 -6.98 -4.39 -3.02
C VAL A 77 -8.25 -4.71 -3.80
N LYS A 78 -8.10 -5.33 -4.98
CA LYS A 78 -9.20 -5.90 -5.76
C LYS A 78 -8.88 -7.35 -6.11
N GLU A 79 -9.91 -8.14 -6.43
CA GLU A 79 -9.70 -9.45 -7.03
C GLU A 79 -8.91 -9.30 -8.34
N THR A 80 -7.89 -10.12 -8.49
CA THR A 80 -7.08 -10.15 -9.71
C THR A 80 -7.86 -10.78 -10.85
N GLN A 81 -7.67 -10.25 -12.06
CA GLN A 81 -8.25 -10.86 -13.26
C GLN A 81 -7.77 -12.31 -13.44
N LYS A 82 -8.67 -13.20 -13.87
CA LYS A 82 -8.42 -14.66 -14.00
C LYS A 82 -7.20 -15.01 -14.86
N ASN A 83 -6.88 -14.20 -15.87
CA ASN A 83 -5.73 -14.40 -16.75
C ASN A 83 -4.39 -13.88 -16.18
N ILE A 84 -4.40 -13.23 -15.01
CA ILE A 84 -3.22 -12.58 -14.39
C ILE A 84 -3.00 -13.11 -12.96
N LEU A 85 -3.53 -14.28 -12.61
CA LEU A 85 -3.40 -14.85 -11.25
C LEU A 85 -1.95 -15.08 -10.79
N HIS A 86 -0.99 -15.16 -11.72
CA HIS A 86 0.44 -15.22 -11.40
C HIS A 86 0.95 -13.96 -10.68
N ALA A 87 0.23 -12.83 -10.75
CA ALA A 87 0.54 -11.60 -10.01
C ALA A 87 0.04 -11.61 -8.55
N GLY A 88 -0.74 -12.62 -8.16
CA GLY A 88 -1.38 -12.75 -6.85
C GLY A 88 -2.90 -12.79 -6.94
N GLU A 89 -3.55 -13.29 -5.89
CA GLU A 89 -5.03 -13.41 -5.82
C GLU A 89 -5.73 -12.06 -5.68
N PHE A 90 -5.11 -11.14 -4.93
CA PHE A 90 -5.59 -9.78 -4.74
C PHE A 90 -4.52 -8.78 -5.15
N THR A 91 -4.88 -7.86 -6.05
CA THR A 91 -3.93 -6.91 -6.64
C THR A 91 -4.51 -5.50 -6.75
N VAL A 92 -3.61 -4.54 -6.99
CA VAL A 92 -3.89 -3.17 -7.39
C VAL A 92 -3.43 -3.05 -8.85
N HIS A 93 -4.36 -2.75 -9.76
CA HIS A 93 -4.12 -2.69 -11.22
C HIS A 93 -3.62 -3.98 -11.89
N ASN A 94 -3.91 -5.17 -11.33
CA ASN A 94 -3.36 -6.45 -11.81
C ASN A 94 -1.83 -6.49 -11.87
N LEU A 95 -1.18 -5.72 -10.98
CA LEU A 95 0.26 -5.70 -10.81
C LEU A 95 0.63 -6.30 -9.44
N PRO A 96 1.88 -6.81 -9.26
CA PRO A 96 2.38 -7.23 -7.96
C PRO A 96 2.09 -6.16 -6.90
N THR A 97 1.40 -6.58 -5.85
CA THR A 97 0.89 -5.67 -4.82
C THR A 97 1.65 -5.87 -3.52
N LEU A 98 2.11 -4.76 -2.96
CA LEU A 98 3.01 -4.66 -1.83
C LEU A 98 2.39 -3.77 -0.76
N TYR A 99 2.88 -3.90 0.46
CA TYR A 99 2.52 -3.05 1.58
C TYR A 99 3.73 -2.72 2.45
N PHE A 100 3.64 -1.68 3.26
CA PHE A 100 4.48 -1.52 4.44
C PHE A 100 3.75 -0.72 5.52
N GLY A 101 4.15 -0.93 6.78
CA GLY A 101 3.82 -0.07 7.90
C GLY A 101 4.75 1.14 7.96
N THR A 102 4.20 2.29 8.36
CA THR A 102 4.92 3.53 8.65
C THR A 102 4.21 4.29 9.75
N ASP A 103 4.92 5.17 10.44
CA ASP A 103 4.35 5.97 11.52
C ASP A 103 4.30 7.43 11.08
N CYS A 104 3.34 8.19 11.61
CA CYS A 104 3.35 9.64 11.46
C CYS A 104 4.54 10.22 12.25
N GLU A 105 5.34 11.06 11.60
CA GLU A 105 6.54 11.67 12.19
C GLU A 105 6.20 12.60 13.36
N SER A 106 4.99 13.16 13.40
CA SER A 106 4.58 14.13 14.42
C SER A 106 3.85 13.52 15.62
N CYS A 107 3.05 12.46 15.45
CA CYS A 107 2.22 11.91 16.54
C CYS A 107 2.34 10.40 16.71
N ALA A 108 3.21 9.73 15.95
CA ALA A 108 3.44 8.28 15.99
C ALA A 108 2.20 7.41 15.72
N ALA A 109 1.10 8.00 15.19
CA ALA A 109 -0.03 7.22 14.69
C ALA A 109 0.45 6.27 13.58
N LYS A 110 -0.01 5.02 13.61
CA LYS A 110 0.47 3.96 12.72
C LYS A 110 -0.37 3.91 11.44
N TYR A 111 0.31 3.74 10.31
CA TYR A 111 -0.28 3.72 8.98
C TYR A 111 0.21 2.52 8.18
N ILE A 112 -0.68 1.93 7.40
CA ILE A 112 -0.35 0.95 6.37
C ILE A 112 -0.49 1.61 5.00
N VAL A 113 0.55 1.48 4.18
CA VAL A 113 0.54 1.89 2.78
C VAL A 113 0.37 0.64 1.93
N ILE A 114 -0.59 0.64 0.99
CA ILE A 114 -0.72 -0.43 -0.01
C ILE A 114 -0.54 0.17 -1.40
N PHE A 115 0.31 -0.47 -2.20
CA PHE A 115 0.65 -0.02 -3.53
C PHE A 115 0.96 -1.21 -4.44
N SER A 116 0.93 -0.99 -5.75
CA SER A 116 1.50 -1.91 -6.73
C SER A 116 2.56 -1.23 -7.56
N TYR A 117 3.47 -2.05 -8.08
CA TYR A 117 4.50 -1.59 -8.98
C TYR A 117 4.79 -2.64 -10.05
N GLY A 118 4.96 -2.19 -11.29
CA GLY A 118 5.38 -3.01 -12.40
C GLY A 118 5.12 -2.35 -13.76
N GLU A 119 5.50 -3.05 -14.82
CA GLU A 119 5.27 -2.61 -16.18
C GLU A 119 3.81 -2.94 -16.59
N LYS A 120 3.01 -1.91 -16.86
CA LYS A 120 1.61 -2.08 -17.25
C LYS A 120 1.45 -2.40 -18.74
N GLN A 121 2.34 -1.85 -19.56
CA GLN A 121 2.46 -2.10 -20.99
C GLN A 121 3.90 -1.77 -21.41
N PRO A 122 4.39 -2.24 -22.57
CA PRO A 122 5.76 -2.00 -23.01
C PRO A 122 6.17 -0.52 -22.90
N GLY A 123 7.18 -0.24 -22.07
CA GLY A 123 7.73 1.09 -21.83
C GLY A 123 6.92 1.99 -20.87
N LEU A 124 5.95 1.43 -20.15
CA LEU A 124 5.20 2.13 -19.10
C LEU A 124 5.33 1.41 -17.76
N GLU A 125 6.28 1.85 -16.96
CA GLU A 125 6.35 1.51 -15.54
C GLU A 125 5.30 2.31 -14.77
N LEU A 126 4.55 1.62 -13.92
CA LEU A 126 3.50 2.20 -13.09
C LEU A 126 3.75 1.84 -11.64
N LEU A 127 3.78 2.86 -10.78
CA LEU A 127 3.60 2.71 -9.35
C LEU A 127 2.26 3.35 -8.97
N SER A 128 1.37 2.58 -8.36
CA SER A 128 0.05 3.04 -7.96
C SER A 128 -0.23 2.72 -6.50
N VAL A 129 -0.48 3.74 -5.71
CA VAL A 129 -0.79 3.67 -4.28
C VAL A 129 -2.30 3.55 -4.14
N SER A 130 -2.78 2.37 -3.74
CA SER A 130 -4.21 2.14 -3.47
C SER A 130 -4.74 3.03 -2.34
N GLY A 131 -3.88 3.27 -1.34
CA GLY A 131 -4.17 4.18 -0.26
C GLY A 131 -3.17 4.07 0.89
N VAL A 132 -3.43 4.92 1.88
CA VAL A 132 -2.76 4.91 3.18
C VAL A 132 -3.86 4.89 4.24
N TRP A 133 -3.78 3.95 5.18
CA TRP A 133 -4.79 3.78 6.22
C TRP A 133 -4.17 3.79 7.60
N GLU A 134 -4.74 4.59 8.50
CA GLU A 134 -4.48 4.50 9.93
C GLU A 134 -4.96 3.14 10.44
N TYR A 135 -4.18 2.51 11.31
CA TYR A 135 -4.60 1.27 11.96
C TYR A 135 -4.25 1.27 13.45
N ALA A 136 -5.01 0.47 14.20
CA ALA A 136 -4.73 0.12 15.58
C ALA A 136 -4.41 -1.38 15.70
N GLU A 137 -3.62 -1.76 16.71
CA GLU A 137 -3.46 -3.18 17.08
C GLU A 137 -4.78 -3.70 17.66
N ALA A 138 -5.19 -4.90 17.23
CA ALA A 138 -6.47 -5.52 17.58
C ALA A 138 -6.34 -6.51 18.75
#